data_AF-A0A0B7GUZ3-F1
#
_entry.id   AF-A0A0B7GUZ3-F1
#
_cell.length_a   1.000
_cell.length_b   1.000
_cell.length_c   1.000
_cell.angle_alpha   90.00
_cell.angle_beta   90.00
_cell.angle_gamma   90.00
#
_symmetry.space_group_name_H-M   'P 1'
#
loop_
_entity.id
_entity.type
_entity.pdbx_description
1 polymer ?
#
loop_
_entity_poly.entity_id
_entity_poly.type
_entity_poly.pdbx_seq_one_letter_code
_entity_poly.pdbx_strand_id
1 'polypeptide(L)' 'MKKFEERLSRLEELSNSIRNTDIPLEDALTMFEEGIKLAKSLEKDIDKIEGKIQILMNQPTEENEKPELELFSQEDLK' A
#
# COMPACT_ATOMS: atom_id res chain seq x y z
N MET A 1 0.49 4.15 11.02
CA MET A 1 -0.36 2.95 11.14
C MET A 1 -1.58 3.20 12.01
N LYS A 2 -1.47 3.77 13.23
CA LYS A 2 -2.64 4.11 14.07
C LYS A 2 -3.78 4.85 13.33
N LYS A 3 -3.45 5.86 12.51
CA LYS A 3 -4.45 6.57 11.68
C LYS A 3 -5.16 5.71 10.63
N PHE A 4 -4.53 4.65 10.13
CA PHE A 4 -5.15 3.72 9.19
C PHE A 4 -6.12 2.81 9.92
N GLU A 5 -5.67 2.20 11.02
CA GLU A 5 -6.50 1.33 11.88
C GLU A 5 -7.72 2.08 12.44
N GLU A 6 -7.55 3.32 12.88
CA GLU A 6 -8.65 4.17 13.34
C GLU A 6 -9.72 4.39 12.25
N ARG A 7 -9.29 4.69 11.02
CA ARG A 7 -10.22 4.87 9.89
C ARG A 7 -10.87 3.56 9.44
N LEU A 8 -10.14 2.45 9.54
CA LEU A 8 -10.69 1.13 9.25
C LEU A 8 -11.76 0.74 10.27
N SER A 9 -11.47 0.92 11.57
CA SER A 9 -12.44 0.72 12.65
C SER A 9 -13.68 1.60 12.45
N ARG A 10 -13.49 2.86 12.05
CA ARG A 10 -14.61 3.76 11.75
C ARG A 10 -15.47 3.26 10.58
N LEU A 11 -14.84 2.72 9.53
CA LEU A 11 -15.56 2.17 8.38
C LEU A 11 -16.39 0.93 8.78
N GLU A 12 -15.86 0.08 9.66
CA GLU A 12 -16.59 -1.06 10.22
C GLU A 12 -17.79 -0.63 11.07
N GLU A 13 -17.62 0.39 11.92
CA GLU A 13 -18.72 0.98 12.70
C GLU A 13 -19.83 1.53 11.81
N LEU A 14 -19.48 2.24 10.73
CA LEU A 14 -20.44 2.76 9.76
C LEU A 14 -21.18 1.62 9.04
N SER A 15 -20.45 0.58 8.61
CA SER A 15 -21.04 -0.60 7.98
C SER A 15 -22.03 -1.33 8.90
N ASN A 16 -21.70 -1.45 10.19
CA ASN A 16 -22.59 -2.05 11.18
C ASN A 16 -23.81 -1.17 11.44
N SER A 17 -23.61 0.15 11.46
CA SER A 17 -24.69 1.12 11.67
C SER A 17 -25.69 1.09 10.51
N ILE A 18 -25.22 1.11 9.25
CA ILE A 18 -26.06 1.07 8.04
C ILE A 18 -26.94 -0.20 7.95
N ARG A 19 -26.55 -1.30 8.61
CA ARG A 19 -27.36 -2.54 8.66
C ARG A 19 -28.58 -2.44 9.58
N ASN A 20 -28.69 -1.39 10.39
CA ASN A 20 -29.85 -1.19 11.24
C ASN A 20 -31.03 -0.68 10.41
N THR A 21 -32.19 -1.33 10.55
CA THR A 21 -33.41 -1.05 9.79
C THR A 21 -34.11 0.26 10.17
N ASP A 22 -33.71 0.88 11.29
CA ASP A 22 -34.38 2.05 11.89
C ASP A 22 -33.63 3.37 11.63
N ILE A 23 -32.71 3.39 10.65
CA ILE A 23 -31.96 4.59 10.29
C ILE A 23 -32.77 5.48 9.33
N PRO A 24 -32.91 6.79 9.61
CA PRO A 24 -33.47 7.75 8.67
C PRO A 24 -32.68 7.81 7.36
N LEU A 25 -33.37 7.99 6.23
CA LEU A 25 -32.75 7.99 4.91
C LEU A 25 -31.62 9.02 4.75
N GLU A 26 -31.77 10.21 5.34
CA GLU A 26 -30.75 11.27 5.31
C GLU A 26 -29.48 10.87 6.08
N ASP A 27 -29.64 10.20 7.22
CA ASP A 27 -28.53 9.69 8.02
C ASP A 27 -27.83 8.54 7.29
N ALA A 28 -28.59 7.63 6.67
CA ALA A 28 -28.03 6.56 5.85
C ALA A 28 -27.21 7.11 4.68
N LEU A 29 -27.69 8.16 4.00
CA LEU A 29 -26.99 8.80 2.90
C LEU A 29 -25.68 9.45 3.38
N THR A 30 -25.72 10.15 4.52
CA THR A 30 -24.55 10.79 5.13
C THR A 30 -23.50 9.74 5.54
N MET A 31 -23.92 8.66 6.18
CA MET A 31 -23.04 7.54 6.56
C MET A 31 -22.44 6.85 5.33
N PHE A 32 -23.21 6.71 4.25
CA PHE A 32 -22.73 6.12 3.01
C PHE A 32 -21.67 7.01 2.34
N GLU A 33 -21.88 8.33 2.31
CA GLU A 33 -20.86 9.27 1.81
C GLU A 33 -19.57 9.22 2.64
N GLU A 34 -19.69 9.18 3.98
CA GLU A 34 -18.54 9.04 4.88
C GLU A 34 -17.80 7.73 4.60
N GLY A 35 -18.53 6.61 4.49
CA GLY A 35 -17.99 5.29 4.19
C GLY A 35 -17.23 5.24 2.87
N ILE A 36 -17.77 5.82 1.80
CA ILE A 36 -17.10 5.91 0.49
C ILE A 36 -15.81 6.73 0.58
N LYS A 37 -15.82 7.86 1.30
CA LYS A 37 -14.63 8.70 1.49
C LYS A 37 -13.54 7.95 2.27
N LEU A 38 -13.92 7.25 3.34
CA LEU A 38 -13.00 6.44 4.14
C LEU A 38 -12.40 5.31 3.32
N ALA A 39 -13.22 4.53 2.61
CA ALA A 39 -12.77 3.43 1.76
C ALA A 39 -11.73 3.88 0.73
N LYS A 40 -12.02 4.96 -0.02
CA LYS A 40 -11.07 5.55 -0.99
C LYS A 40 -9.76 6.01 -0.35
N SER A 41 -9.82 6.50 0.89
CA SER A 41 -8.61 6.93 1.60
C SER A 41 -7.75 5.75 2.04
N LEU A 42 -8.36 4.65 2.46
CA LEU A 42 -7.69 3.43 2.88
C LEU A 42 -7.01 2.75 1.67
N GLU A 43 -7.73 2.66 0.55
CA GLU A 43 -7.21 2.15 -0.73
C GLU A 43 -5.93 2.89 -1.14
N LYS A 44 -5.95 4.23 -1.16
CA LYS A 44 -4.77 5.05 -1.46
C LYS A 44 -3.59 4.81 -0.54
N ASP A 45 -3.84 4.51 0.74
CA ASP A 45 -2.77 4.24 1.69
C ASP A 45 -2.17 2.85 1.47
N ILE A 46 -2.98 1.86 1.09
CA ILE A 46 -2.51 0.53 0.68
C ILE A 46 -1.67 0.64 -0.60
N ASP A 47 -2.16 1.33 -1.62
CA ASP A 47 -1.43 1.52 -2.90
C ASP A 47 -0.04 2.12 -2.69
N LYS A 48 0.07 3.11 -1.78
CA LYS A 48 1.36 3.72 -1.44
C LYS A 48 2.31 2.74 -0.76
N ILE A 49 1.78 1.84 0.07
CA ILE A 49 2.59 0.83 0.75
C ILE A 49 3.03 -0.21 -0.28
N GLU A 50 2.14 -0.67 -1.14
CA GLU A 50 2.45 -1.60 -2.22
C GLU A 50 3.52 -1.04 -3.15
N GLY A 51 3.39 0.22 -3.58
CA GLY A 51 4.42 0.88 -4.38
C GLY A 51 5.79 0.96 -3.68
N LYS A 52 5.81 1.21 -2.37
CA LYS A 52 7.07 1.17 -1.59
C LYS A 52 7.66 -0.23 -1.54
N ILE A 53 6.84 -1.25 -1.34
CA ILE A 53 7.29 -2.66 -1.34
C ILE A 53 7.87 -3.00 -2.71
N GLN A 54 7.19 -2.64 -3.80
CA GLN A 54 7.64 -2.90 -5.16
C GLN A 54 8.99 -2.22 -5.44
N ILE A 55 9.19 -0.98 -4.98
CA ILE A 55 10.49 -0.30 -5.10
C ILE A 55 11.58 -1.06 -4.34
N LEU A 56 11.31 -1.48 -3.10
CA LEU A 56 12.28 -2.23 -2.29
C LEU A 56 12.63 -3.60 -2.89
N MET A 57 11.66 -4.28 -3.51
CA MET A 57 11.88 -5.58 -4.16
C MET A 57 12.59 -5.48 -5.51
N ASN A 58 12.41 -4.36 -6.23
CA ASN A 58 13.01 -4.14 -7.55
C ASN A 58 14.29 -3.31 -7.50
N GLN A 59 14.77 -2.91 -6.31
CA GLN A 59 16.08 -2.33 -6.18
C GLN A 59 17.14 -3.41 -6.47
N PRO A 60 18.09 -3.17 -7.39
CA PRO A 60 19.24 -4.05 -7.51
C PRO A 60 19.96 -4.06 -6.16
N THR A 61 20.08 -5.25 -5.56
CA THR A 61 21.01 -5.49 -4.46
C THR A 61 22.42 -5.31 -4.99
N GLU A 62 22.91 -4.09 -5.07
CA GLU A 62 24.33 -3.83 -5.21
C GLU A 62 24.97 -3.82 -3.82
N GLU A 63 25.33 -5.01 -3.35
CA GLU A 63 26.50 -5.17 -2.50
C GLU A 63 27.38 -6.30 -3.07
N ASN A 64 28.43 -5.89 -3.77
CA ASN A 64 29.73 -6.55 -3.83
C ASN A 64 29.92 -7.80 -4.70
N GLU A 65 29.56 -7.75 -5.98
CA GLU A 65 30.43 -8.39 -6.98
C GLU A 65 31.23 -7.29 -7.67
N LYS A 66 32.45 -7.05 -7.16
CA LYS A 66 33.45 -6.32 -7.93
C LYS A 66 33.55 -7.02 -9.28
N PRO A 67 33.44 -6.32 -10.42
CA PRO A 67 33.77 -6.94 -11.69
C PRO A 67 35.23 -7.40 -11.61
N GLU A 68 35.46 -8.70 -11.62
CA GLU A 68 36.79 -9.25 -11.88
C GLU A 68 37.13 -8.86 -13.31
N LEU A 69 37.86 -7.75 -13.44
CA LEU A 69 38.65 -7.47 -14.60
C LEU A 69 39.81 -8.46 -14.54
N GLU A 70 39.58 -9.69 -15.02
CA GLU A 70 40.69 -10.51 -15.51
C GLU A 70 41.33 -9.70 -16.63
N LEU A 71 42.41 -8.99 -16.30
CA LEU A 71 43.33 -8.49 -17.29
C LEU A 71 43.79 -9.71 -18.05
N PHE A 72 43.31 -9.87 -19.29
CA PHE A 72 43.83 -10.84 -20.24
C PHE A 72 45.36 -10.85 -20.10
N SER A 73 45.91 -11.92 -19.52
CA SER A 73 47.35 -12.05 -19.43
C SER A 73 47.85 -12.17 -20.87
N GLN A 74 49.00 -11.57 -21.15
CA GLN A 74 49.59 -11.58 -22.50
C GLN A 74 49.96 -12.99 -23.03
N GLU A 75 49.58 -14.05 -22.32
CA GLU A 75 49.77 -15.43 -22.71
C GLU A 75 48.70 -15.95 -23.69
N ASP A 76 47.57 -15.26 -23.82
CA ASP A 76 46.51 -15.59 -24.81
C ASP A 76 46.78 -15.06 -26.22
N LEU A 77 47.90 -14.35 -26.42
CA LEU A 77 48.31 -13.74 -27.70
C LEU A 77 49.38 -14.55 -28.47
N LYS A 78 49.46 -15.86 -28.25
CA LYS A 78 50.33 -16.76 -29.05
C LYS A 78 49.57 -17.67 -29.99
#